data_AF-A0A6V7EQE7-F1
#
_entry.id   AF-A0A6V7EQE7-F1
#
_cell.length_a   1.000
_cell.length_b   1.000
_cell.length_c   1.000
_cell.angle_alpha   90.00
_cell.angle_beta   90.00
_cell.angle_gamma   90.00
#
_symmetry.space_group_name_H-M   'P 1'
#
loop_
_entity.id
_entity.type
_entity.pdbx_description
1 polymer ?
#
loop_
_entity_poly.entity_id
_entity_poly.type
_entity_poly.pdbx_seq_one_letter_code
_entity_poly.pdbx_strand_id
1 'polypeptide(L)'
;MSNPIDIPAVRNAAEKLEKARDALAQARKNYDAVKGLCGQQGYAVRVNGVRVDVAVMESQTYQAKLIRGREMIHLGAQKALQAQIDAWARYVAHLESDLRALVATQDAH
;
A
#
# COMPACT_ATOMS: atom_id res chain seq x y z
N MET A 1 27.78 15.71 -29.06
CA MET A 1 28.30 14.48 -28.44
C MET A 1 27.17 13.92 -27.61
N SER A 2 26.61 12.76 -27.96
CA SER A 2 25.56 12.12 -27.16
C SER A 2 26.17 11.73 -25.81
N ASN A 3 25.59 12.21 -24.70
CA ASN A 3 25.92 11.64 -23.41
C ASN A 3 25.43 10.18 -23.41
N PRO A 4 26.30 9.20 -23.17
CA PRO A 4 25.87 7.81 -23.12
C PRO A 4 24.84 7.65 -22.00
N ILE A 5 23.80 6.84 -22.26
CA ILE A 5 22.81 6.47 -21.23
C ILE A 5 23.57 6.02 -20.00
N ASP A 6 23.27 6.60 -18.85
CA ASP A 6 23.72 6.07 -17.57
C ASP A 6 22.91 4.81 -17.26
N ILE A 7 23.30 3.70 -17.91
CA ILE A 7 22.66 2.39 -17.80
C ILE A 7 22.57 1.95 -16.33
N PRO A 8 23.61 2.12 -15.48
CA PRO A 8 23.49 1.89 -14.05
C PRO A 8 22.40 2.72 -13.36
N ALA A 9 22.28 4.02 -13.65
CA ALA A 9 21.24 4.87 -13.06
C ALA A 9 19.83 4.45 -13.50
N VAL A 10 19.63 4.18 -14.78
CA VAL A 10 18.35 3.71 -15.33
C VAL A 10 17.96 2.36 -14.71
N ARG A 11 18.89 1.41 -14.62
CA ARG A 11 18.63 0.10 -14.00
C ARG A 11 18.24 0.25 -12.53
N ASN A 12 18.98 1.04 -11.77
CA ASN A 12 18.68 1.28 -10.35
C ASN A 12 17.29 1.95 -10.16
N ALA A 13 16.92 2.90 -11.03
CA ALA A 13 15.61 3.53 -11.00
C ALA A 13 14.48 2.53 -11.34
N ALA A 14 14.69 1.68 -12.35
CA ALA A 14 13.74 0.64 -12.73
C ALA A 14 13.52 -0.39 -11.60
N GLU A 15 14.59 -0.87 -10.96
CA GLU A 15 14.48 -1.80 -9.83
C GLU A 15 13.74 -1.19 -8.63
N LYS A 16 13.96 0.10 -8.34
CA LYS A 16 13.21 0.80 -7.28
C LYS A 16 11.73 0.91 -7.63
N LEU A 17 11.41 1.22 -8.89
CA LEU A 17 10.05 1.33 -9.38
C LEU A 17 9.31 -0.02 -9.29
N GLU A 18 9.96 -1.11 -9.69
CA GLU A 18 9.40 -2.46 -9.58
C GLU A 18 9.07 -2.81 -8.12
N LYS A 19 10.02 -2.63 -7.20
CA LYS A 19 9.79 -2.84 -5.76
C LYS A 19 8.63 -1.99 -5.21
N ALA A 20 8.52 -0.74 -5.65
CA ALA A 20 7.42 0.14 -5.24
C ALA A 20 6.06 -0.32 -5.78
N ARG A 21 6.01 -0.84 -7.01
CA ARG A 21 4.79 -1.42 -7.61
C ARG A 21 4.36 -2.69 -6.90
N ASP A 22 5.30 -3.56 -6.55
CA ASP A 22 5.01 -4.76 -5.75
C ASP A 22 4.47 -4.40 -4.37
N ALA A 23 5.07 -3.40 -3.71
CA ALA A 23 4.58 -2.90 -2.43
C ALA A 23 3.16 -2.31 -2.53
N LEU A 24 2.86 -1.56 -3.60
CA LEU A 24 1.52 -1.05 -3.88
C LEU A 24 0.51 -2.18 -4.11
N ALA A 25 0.88 -3.20 -4.90
CA ALA A 25 0.03 -4.36 -5.16
C ALA A 25 -0.27 -5.13 -3.85
N GLN A 26 0.75 -5.33 -3.01
CA GLN A 26 0.58 -5.97 -1.72
C GLN A 26 -0.31 -5.14 -0.76
N ALA A 27 -0.16 -3.81 -0.75
CA ALA A 27 -1.02 -2.93 0.04
C ALA A 27 -2.50 -3.04 -0.39
N ARG A 28 -2.77 -3.08 -1.70
CA ARG A 28 -4.12 -3.32 -2.24
C ARG A 28 -4.67 -4.67 -1.83
N LYS A 29 -3.87 -5.73 -1.96
CA LYS A 29 -4.24 -7.08 -1.52
C LYS A 29 -4.61 -7.12 -0.04
N ASN A 30 -3.85 -6.45 0.82
CA ASN A 30 -4.14 -6.38 2.26
C ASN A 30 -5.44 -5.63 2.54
N TYR A 31 -5.68 -4.51 1.84
CA TYR A 31 -6.93 -3.76 1.94
C TYR A 31 -8.12 -4.62 1.54
N ASP A 32 -8.08 -5.28 0.38
CA ASP A 32 -9.18 -6.12 -0.11
C ASP A 32 -9.42 -7.32 0.81
N ALA A 33 -8.35 -7.92 1.33
CA ALA A 33 -8.44 -8.99 2.32
C ALA A 33 -9.18 -8.52 3.58
N VAL A 34 -8.80 -7.39 4.16
CA VAL A 34 -9.48 -6.85 5.35
C VAL A 34 -10.92 -6.43 5.04
N LYS A 35 -11.14 -5.74 3.91
CA LYS A 35 -12.47 -5.29 3.48
C LYS A 35 -13.46 -6.45 3.33
N GLY A 36 -13.02 -7.58 2.78
CA GLY A 36 -13.85 -8.78 2.62
C GLY A 36 -14.31 -9.44 3.93
N LEU A 37 -13.67 -9.12 5.06
CA LEU A 37 -14.02 -9.70 6.37
C LEU A 37 -15.20 -8.99 7.05
N CYS A 38 -15.66 -7.86 6.50
CA CYS A 38 -16.83 -7.10 6.95
C CYS A 38 -16.84 -6.80 8.45
N GLY A 39 -15.65 -6.60 9.01
CA GLY A 39 -15.46 -6.60 10.45
C GLY A 39 -15.56 -8.01 11.02
N GLN A 40 -16.62 -8.79 10.79
CA GLN A 40 -17.07 -10.01 11.51
C GLN A 40 -16.08 -11.16 11.68
N GLN A 41 -15.19 -11.38 10.73
CA GLN A 41 -14.16 -12.42 10.84
C GLN A 41 -12.92 -11.85 11.52
N GLY A 42 -12.26 -12.64 12.37
CA GLY A 42 -11.06 -12.19 13.07
C GLY A 42 -9.88 -12.04 12.12
N TYR A 43 -9.05 -11.02 12.31
CA TYR A 43 -7.85 -10.80 11.50
C TYR A 43 -6.75 -10.06 12.24
N ALA A 44 -5.54 -10.19 11.71
CA ALA A 44 -4.37 -9.43 12.09
C ALA A 44 -3.79 -8.77 10.84
N VAL A 45 -3.61 -7.46 10.86
CA VAL A 45 -2.97 -6.73 9.76
C VAL A 45 -1.92 -5.77 10.30
N ARG A 46 -0.82 -5.59 9.55
CA ARG A 46 0.17 -4.55 9.83
C ARG A 46 0.06 -3.44 8.81
N VAL A 47 -0.07 -2.21 9.31
CA VAL A 47 -0.12 -0.99 8.51
C VAL A 47 0.99 -0.06 8.98
N ASN A 48 1.98 0.22 8.12
CA ASN A 48 3.12 1.09 8.45
C ASN A 48 3.79 0.76 9.80
N GLY A 49 3.94 -0.53 10.11
CA GLY A 49 4.53 -1.01 11.36
C GLY A 49 3.55 -1.15 12.54
N VAL A 50 2.35 -0.55 12.46
CA VAL A 50 1.29 -0.72 13.47
C VAL A 50 0.55 -2.02 13.22
N ARG A 51 0.46 -2.87 14.24
CA ARG A 51 -0.35 -4.10 14.22
C ARG A 51 -1.76 -3.79 14.70
N VAL A 52 -2.75 -4.15 13.89
CA VAL A 52 -4.17 -4.11 14.24
C VAL A 52 -4.69 -5.54 14.28
N ASP A 53 -5.17 -5.95 15.44
CA ASP A 53 -5.82 -7.25 15.63
C ASP A 53 -7.31 -7.03 15.93
N VAL A 54 -8.17 -7.72 15.19
CA VAL A 54 -9.62 -7.77 15.42
C VAL A 54 -9.99 -9.22 15.71
N ALA A 55 -10.59 -9.48 16.86
CA ALA A 55 -11.05 -10.82 17.23
C ALA A 55 -12.32 -11.22 16.44
N VAL A 56 -12.55 -12.53 16.29
CA VAL A 56 -13.79 -13.08 15.72
C VAL A 56 -14.99 -12.61 16.54
N MET A 57 -16.10 -12.28 15.87
CA MET A 57 -17.34 -11.93 16.55
C MET A 57 -18.05 -13.21 17.04
N GLU A 58 -18.20 -13.35 18.36
CA GLU A 58 -19.00 -14.42 18.96
C GLU A 58 -20.42 -13.91 19.24
N SER A 59 -21.37 -14.35 18.42
CA SER A 59 -22.76 -13.85 18.44
C SER A 59 -23.47 -14.03 19.78
N GLN A 60 -23.10 -15.03 20.58
CA GLN A 60 -23.80 -15.36 21.82
C GLN A 60 -23.39 -14.47 23.02
N THR A 61 -22.23 -13.83 22.95
CA THR A 61 -21.65 -13.08 24.09
C THR A 61 -21.35 -11.61 23.76
N TYR A 62 -21.49 -11.20 22.49
CA TYR A 62 -21.19 -9.84 22.06
C TYR A 62 -22.29 -8.85 22.47
N GLN A 63 -21.93 -7.92 23.36
CA GLN A 63 -22.78 -6.78 23.73
C GLN A 63 -22.69 -5.66 22.69
N ALA A 64 -23.75 -4.86 22.53
CA ALA A 64 -23.83 -3.78 21.52
C ALA A 64 -22.66 -2.77 21.58
N LYS A 65 -22.10 -2.48 22.77
CA LYS A 65 -20.94 -1.59 22.92
C LYS A 65 -19.67 -2.18 22.29
N LEU A 66 -19.46 -3.50 22.40
CA LEU A 66 -18.32 -4.20 21.81
C LEU A 66 -18.43 -4.23 20.28
N ILE A 67 -19.65 -4.39 19.75
CA ILE A 67 -19.91 -4.34 18.30
C ILE A 67 -19.45 -2.99 17.73
N ARG A 68 -19.91 -1.87 18.31
CA ARG A 68 -19.52 -0.53 17.84
C ARG A 68 -18.03 -0.27 17.94
N GLY A 69 -17.40 -0.64 19.05
CA GLY A 69 -15.95 -0.47 19.23
C GLY A 69 -15.17 -1.22 18.14
N ARG A 70 -15.63 -2.42 17.79
CA ARG A 70 -15.02 -3.25 16.76
C ARG A 70 -15.23 -2.72 15.34
N GLU A 71 -16.43 -2.25 15.02
CA GLU A 71 -16.71 -1.55 13.76
C GLU A 71 -15.76 -0.36 13.58
N MET A 72 -15.52 0.40 14.65
CA MET A 72 -14.58 1.52 14.63
C MET A 72 -13.12 1.08 14.40
N ILE A 73 -12.67 0.00 15.04
CA ILE A 73 -11.33 -0.56 14.79
C ILE A 73 -11.22 -1.05 13.34
N HIS A 74 -12.26 -1.71 12.83
CA HIS A 74 -12.30 -2.21 11.46
C HIS A 74 -12.22 -1.07 10.43
N LEU A 75 -13.05 -0.04 10.59
CA LEU A 75 -13.01 1.16 9.76
C LEU A 75 -11.66 1.89 9.86
N GLY A 76 -11.07 1.94 11.07
CA GLY A 76 -9.75 2.49 11.29
C GLY A 76 -8.67 1.72 10.51
N ALA A 77 -8.71 0.39 10.54
CA ALA A 77 -7.79 -0.46 9.78
C ALA A 77 -7.91 -0.25 8.27
N GLN A 78 -9.14 -0.19 7.75
CA GLN A 78 -9.40 0.09 6.34
C GLN A 78 -8.86 1.47 5.91
N LYS A 79 -9.10 2.52 6.72
CA LYS A 79 -8.59 3.85 6.45
C LYS A 79 -7.07 3.91 6.46
N ALA A 80 -6.43 3.21 7.41
CA ALA A 80 -4.98 3.15 7.49
C ALA A 80 -4.38 2.42 6.26
N LEU A 81 -4.97 1.30 5.85
CA LEU A 81 -4.57 0.57 4.63
C LEU A 81 -4.76 1.42 3.37
N GLN A 82 -5.87 2.16 3.28
CA GLN A 82 -6.10 3.08 2.16
C GLN A 82 -5.03 4.18 2.11
N ALA A 83 -4.69 4.78 3.25
CA ALA A 83 -3.62 5.78 3.31
C ALA A 83 -2.26 5.20 2.88
N GLN A 84 -1.99 3.93 3.21
CA GLN A 84 -0.79 3.24 2.75
C GLN A 84 -0.80 3.02 1.23
N ILE A 85 -1.94 2.66 0.63
CA ILE A 85 -2.10 2.58 -0.83
C ILE A 85 -1.83 3.93 -1.47
N ASP A 86 -2.40 5.01 -0.94
CA ASP A 86 -2.25 6.36 -1.49
C ASP A 86 -0.78 6.81 -1.44
N ALA A 87 -0.07 6.51 -0.35
CA ALA A 87 1.36 6.80 -0.21
C ALA A 87 2.20 6.06 -1.26
N TRP A 88 1.99 4.75 -1.42
CA TRP A 88 2.70 3.96 -2.43
C TRP A 88 2.36 4.39 -3.86
N ALA A 89 1.09 4.73 -4.15
CA ALA A 89 0.69 5.21 -5.46
C ALA A 89 1.39 6.52 -5.84
N ARG A 90 1.50 7.47 -4.90
CA ARG A 90 2.28 8.70 -5.10
C ARG A 90 3.77 8.41 -5.31
N TYR A 91 4.33 7.48 -4.54
CA TYR A 91 5.74 7.13 -4.68
C TYR A 91 6.05 6.44 -6.02
N VAL A 92 5.17 5.53 -6.49
CA VAL A 92 5.27 4.95 -7.83
C VAL A 92 5.21 6.04 -8.90
N ALA A 93 4.27 6.97 -8.82
CA ALA A 93 4.17 8.07 -9.77
C ALA A 93 5.43 8.96 -9.81
N HIS A 94 6.03 9.21 -8.64
CA HIS A 94 7.29 9.93 -8.54
C HIS A 94 8.44 9.17 -9.22
N LEU A 95 8.60 7.88 -8.94
CA LEU A 95 9.64 7.05 -9.56
C LEU A 95 9.45 6.89 -11.07
N GLU A 96 8.21 6.82 -11.56
CA GLU A 96 7.92 6.83 -13.00
C GLU A 96 8.33 8.16 -13.64
N SER A 97 8.09 9.28 -12.96
CA SER A 97 8.54 10.60 -13.42
C SER A 97 10.07 10.68 -13.47
N ASP A 98 10.76 10.21 -12.44
CA ASP A 98 12.23 10.22 -12.37
C ASP A 98 12.84 9.35 -13.49
N LEU A 99 12.28 8.15 -13.70
CA LEU A 99 12.72 7.26 -14.77
C LEU A 99 12.50 7.88 -16.16
N ARG A 100 11.35 8.53 -16.39
CA ARG A 100 11.09 9.27 -17.63
C ARG A 100 12.07 10.42 -17.81
N ALA A 101 12.41 11.16 -16.77
CA ALA A 101 13.37 12.25 -16.85
C ALA A 101 14.76 11.76 -17.27
N LEU A 102 15.23 10.64 -16.69
CA LEU A 102 16.50 10.01 -17.04
C LEU A 102 16.56 9.57 -18.51
N VAL A 103 15.44 9.10 -19.06
CA VAL A 103 15.33 8.69 -20.47
C VAL A 103 15.13 9.91 -21.38
N ALA A 104 14.34 10.91 -20.99
CA ALA A 104 14.03 12.09 -21.81
C ALA A 104 15.20 13.08 -21.94
N THR A 105 16.14 13.12 -20.99
CA THR A 105 17.44 13.82 -21.18
C THR A 105 18.22 13.32 -22.39
N GLN A 106 17.78 12.22 -23.00
CA GLN A 106 18.36 11.62 -24.19
C GLN A 106 17.70 12.07 -25.50
N ASP A 107 16.40 12.40 -25.51
CA ASP A 107 15.64 12.72 -26.73
C ASP A 107 15.72 14.21 -27.12
N ALA A 108 16.24 15.07 -26.25
CA ALA A 108 16.24 16.52 -26.41
C ALA A 108 17.38 17.10 -27.27
N HIS A 109 18.24 16.26 -27.90
CA HIS A 109 19.36 16.72 -28.74
C HIS A 109 19.68 15.79 -29.92
#